data_AF-A0AAV3ZX21-F1
#
_entry.id   AF-A0AAV3ZX21-F1
#
_cell.length_a   1.000
_cell.length_b   1.000
_cell.length_c   1.000
_cell.angle_alpha   90.00
_cell.angle_beta   90.00
_cell.angle_gamma   90.00
#
_symmetry.space_group_name_H-M   'P 1'
#
loop_
_entity.id
_entity.type
_entity.pdbx_description
1 polymer ?
#
loop_
_entity_poly.entity_id
_entity_poly.type
_entity_poly.pdbx_seq_one_letter_code
_entity_poly.pdbx_strand_id
1 'polypeptide(L)'
;MASKQGGNGRGRGRFRKQNRSGYHSPKEKGTKSTEQLDETSPVIQAFRIFQRELDSRNDRNERIVKLSRDITIESKRIIFLLQRCAGSEEKEDVLSEAAGKFKELYRTKFYPLALELDGQDPYQYLRAYSAGLQEYIEAVTFYHYLLDDNLMRLNKIQADLTFNRKAQETKAGNQEKITECVQSTPAAASDGAVPSPKNEQDTSSPVNNETEPCGVVTVPIPPSEYMLGIADFTGELMRMAINSVGAGDLESPALVLNLLRIIHTAFTNFSNIPRELRQKSKVLSQSLQKVERACYTLRVRGSEIPKHMLADVFSSAGSMPMDSFINHELEEQYSI
;
A
#
# COMPACT_ATOMS: atom_id res chain seq x y z
N MET A 1 57.00 -50.03 -21.89
CA MET A 1 57.02 -48.76 -22.64
C MET A 1 56.40 -47.71 -21.72
N ALA A 2 57.11 -46.93 -20.90
CA ALA A 2 58.00 -45.80 -21.25
C ALA A 2 57.37 -44.93 -22.36
N SER A 3 57.16 -43.61 -22.26
CA SER A 3 57.59 -42.59 -21.30
C SER A 3 57.01 -41.20 -21.67
N LYS A 4 56.71 -40.38 -20.63
CA LYS A 4 56.92 -38.91 -20.46
C LYS A 4 56.33 -37.85 -21.42
N GLN A 5 55.66 -36.85 -20.83
CA GLN A 5 56.09 -35.43 -20.56
C GLN A 5 54.83 -34.64 -20.09
N GLY A 6 54.75 -34.09 -18.86
CA GLY A 6 55.31 -32.80 -18.40
C GLY A 6 54.43 -31.63 -18.87
N GLY A 7 53.89 -30.67 -18.11
CA GLY A 7 53.96 -30.23 -16.71
C GLY A 7 53.49 -28.77 -16.68
N ASN A 8 52.66 -28.35 -15.73
CA ASN A 8 52.69 -27.00 -15.12
C ASN A 8 51.63 -26.87 -14.03
N GLY A 9 52.10 -26.79 -12.79
CA GLY A 9 51.28 -26.49 -11.63
C GLY A 9 50.92 -25.01 -11.55
N ARG A 10 49.73 -24.73 -11.02
CA ARG A 10 49.45 -23.48 -10.30
C ARG A 10 48.73 -23.82 -9.00
N GLY A 11 49.45 -23.57 -7.92
CA GLY A 11 49.05 -23.91 -6.56
C GLY A 11 47.77 -23.20 -6.14
N ARG A 12 46.93 -23.93 -5.40
CA ARG A 12 45.81 -23.37 -4.65
C ARG A 12 46.38 -22.40 -3.61
N GLY A 13 46.16 -21.11 -3.82
CA GLY A 13 46.53 -20.05 -2.91
C GLY A 13 45.81 -20.21 -1.57
N ARG A 14 46.58 -20.61 -0.54
CA ARG A 14 46.21 -20.36 0.86
C ARG A 14 46.18 -18.84 1.06
N PHE A 15 44.99 -18.26 1.20
CA PHE A 15 44.86 -16.90 1.70
C PHE A 15 45.35 -16.87 3.16
N ARG A 16 46.57 -16.36 3.31
CA ARG A 16 47.25 -16.06 4.56
C ARG A 16 46.43 -14.97 5.28
N LYS A 17 45.68 -15.36 6.31
CA LYS A 17 45.10 -14.43 7.30
C LYS A 17 46.26 -13.63 7.89
N GLN A 18 46.37 -12.35 7.52
CA GLN A 18 47.23 -11.40 8.20
C GLN A 18 46.68 -11.20 9.62
N ASN A 19 47.48 -11.61 10.61
CA ASN A 19 47.31 -11.17 11.99
C ASN A 19 47.50 -9.65 12.02
N ARG A 20 46.40 -8.90 12.00
CA ARG A 20 46.40 -7.56 12.60
C ARG A 20 46.58 -7.77 14.10
N SER A 21 47.79 -7.47 14.58
CA SER A 21 48.09 -7.27 15.99
C SER A 21 47.14 -6.20 16.53
N GLY A 22 45.99 -6.64 17.04
CA GLY A 22 45.10 -5.80 17.81
C GLY A 22 45.70 -5.67 19.20
N TYR A 23 46.06 -4.44 19.56
CA TYR A 23 46.26 -4.04 20.94
C TYR A 23 45.12 -4.62 21.79
N HIS A 24 45.42 -5.66 22.56
CA HIS A 24 44.55 -6.12 23.63
C HIS A 24 44.67 -5.08 24.75
N SER A 25 43.86 -4.03 24.68
CA SER A 25 43.53 -3.29 25.90
C SER A 25 42.89 -4.28 26.86
N PRO A 26 43.33 -4.35 28.13
CA PRO A 26 42.64 -5.13 29.14
C PRO A 26 41.18 -4.67 29.16
N LYS A 27 40.25 -5.61 28.93
CA LYS A 27 38.86 -5.38 29.31
C LYS A 27 38.85 -5.33 30.83
N GLU A 28 39.06 -4.14 31.39
CA GLU A 28 38.60 -3.86 32.74
C GLU A 28 37.11 -4.20 32.76
N LYS A 29 36.78 -5.32 33.40
CA LYS A 29 35.42 -5.57 33.86
C LYS A 29 35.17 -4.45 34.86
N GLY A 30 34.58 -3.35 34.39
CA GLY A 30 34.05 -2.32 35.25
C GLY A 30 33.16 -3.01 36.27
N THR A 31 33.65 -3.12 37.49
CA THR A 31 32.81 -3.35 38.66
C THR A 31 31.75 -2.27 38.58
N LYS A 32 30.52 -2.64 38.21
CA LYS A 32 29.36 -1.77 38.40
C LYS A 32 29.30 -1.54 39.90
N SER A 33 29.92 -0.48 40.39
CA SER A 33 29.56 0.08 41.68
C SER A 33 28.09 0.45 41.51
N THR A 34 27.22 -0.27 42.20
CA THR A 34 25.82 0.10 42.34
C THR A 34 25.78 1.32 43.27
N GLU A 35 26.38 2.43 42.85
CA GLU A 35 26.20 3.70 43.50
C GLU A 35 24.70 4.00 43.39
N GLN A 36 24.05 4.19 44.55
CA GLN A 36 22.66 4.58 44.61
C GLN A 36 22.53 5.91 43.86
N LEU A 37 21.90 5.86 42.69
CA LEU A 37 21.62 7.04 41.90
C LEU A 37 20.71 7.95 42.72
N ASP A 38 21.11 9.21 42.87
CA ASP A 38 20.27 10.22 43.47
C ASP A 38 19.10 10.52 42.53
N GLU A 39 17.94 9.92 42.81
CA GLU A 39 16.70 10.14 42.05
C GLU A 39 16.19 11.59 42.14
N THR A 40 16.72 12.39 43.07
CA THR A 40 16.37 13.81 43.19
C THR A 40 17.21 14.71 42.28
N SER A 41 18.28 14.18 41.67
CA SER A 41 19.11 14.92 40.73
C SER A 41 18.29 15.48 39.55
N PRO A 42 18.42 16.78 39.20
CA PRO A 42 17.71 17.37 38.07
C PRO A 42 17.92 16.61 36.75
N VAL A 43 19.12 16.02 36.57
CA VAL A 43 19.44 15.21 35.40
C VAL A 43 18.62 13.92 35.39
N ILE A 44 18.60 13.17 36.50
CA ILE A 44 17.82 11.92 36.59
C ILE A 44 16.34 12.22 36.37
N GLN A 45 15.79 13.25 37.00
CA GLN A 45 14.40 13.66 36.80
C GLN A 45 14.09 14.01 35.34
N ALA A 46 15.00 14.71 34.63
CA ALA A 46 14.86 14.99 33.21
C ALA A 46 14.82 13.69 32.38
N PHE A 47 15.72 12.74 32.65
CA PHE A 47 15.70 11.43 31.99
C PHE A 47 14.45 10.61 32.31
N ARG A 48 13.84 10.75 33.50
CA ARG A 48 12.53 10.15 33.82
C ARG A 48 11.38 10.77 33.00
N ILE A 49 11.46 12.04 32.65
CA ILE A 49 10.49 12.68 31.74
C ILE A 49 10.68 12.13 30.32
N PHE A 50 11.92 12.14 29.82
CA PHE A 50 12.23 11.60 28.49
C PHE A 50 11.86 10.12 28.37
N GLN A 51 12.12 9.31 29.40
CA GLN A 51 11.72 7.91 29.44
C GLN A 51 10.20 7.77 29.24
N ARG A 52 9.39 8.49 30.02
CA ARG A 52 7.92 8.43 29.91
C ARG A 52 7.41 8.84 28.54
N GLU A 53 8.01 9.86 27.94
CA GLU A 53 7.66 10.33 26.59
C GLU A 53 8.01 9.27 25.53
N LEU A 54 9.22 8.70 25.59
CA LEU A 54 9.67 7.66 24.68
C LEU A 54 8.86 6.38 24.80
N ASP A 55 8.55 5.96 26.03
CA ASP A 55 7.73 4.77 26.30
C ASP A 55 6.30 4.98 25.76
N SER A 56 5.67 6.12 26.06
CA SER A 56 4.34 6.46 25.52
C SER A 56 4.31 6.46 23.98
N ARG A 57 5.36 7.02 23.36
CA ARG A 57 5.52 7.05 21.91
C ARG A 57 5.69 5.65 21.32
N ASN A 58 6.52 4.80 21.94
CA ASN A 58 6.75 3.43 21.50
C ASN A 58 5.49 2.59 21.65
N ASP A 59 4.77 2.71 22.77
CA ASP A 59 3.52 2.01 23.00
C ASP A 59 2.47 2.39 21.95
N ARG A 60 2.36 3.68 21.60
CA ARG A 60 1.50 4.12 20.49
C ARG A 60 1.93 3.52 19.16
N ASN A 61 3.23 3.56 18.85
CA ASN A 61 3.75 2.97 17.63
C ASN A 61 3.37 1.48 17.52
N GLU A 62 3.51 0.71 18.60
CA GLU A 62 3.11 -0.70 18.63
C GLU A 62 1.60 -0.91 18.42
N ARG A 63 0.75 -0.04 18.98
CA ARG A 63 -0.70 -0.07 18.71
C ARG A 63 -1.00 0.20 17.23
N ILE A 64 -0.33 1.19 16.64
CA ILE A 64 -0.47 1.52 15.21
C ILE A 64 0.01 0.35 14.33
N VAL A 65 1.15 -0.28 14.65
CA VAL A 65 1.66 -1.44 13.91
C VAL A 65 0.66 -2.61 13.95
N LYS A 66 0.03 -2.87 15.10
CA LYS A 66 -1.00 -3.91 15.22
C LYS A 66 -2.22 -3.60 14.34
N LEU A 67 -2.73 -2.38 14.40
CA LEU A 67 -3.84 -1.94 13.54
C LEU A 67 -3.49 -2.06 12.05
N SER A 68 -2.30 -1.59 11.66
CA SER A 68 -1.75 -1.70 10.31
C SER A 68 -1.70 -3.14 9.82
N ARG A 69 -1.22 -4.06 10.65
CA ARG A 69 -1.13 -5.49 10.31
C ARG A 69 -2.51 -6.09 10.05
N ASP A 70 -3.48 -5.77 10.89
CA ASP A 70 -4.86 -6.22 10.72
C ASP A 70 -5.48 -5.65 9.44
N ILE A 71 -5.23 -4.36 9.13
CA ILE A 71 -5.68 -3.72 7.89
C ILE A 71 -5.10 -4.43 6.67
N THR A 72 -3.80 -4.75 6.68
CA THR A 72 -3.16 -5.52 5.59
C THR A 72 -3.86 -6.87 5.41
N ILE A 73 -4.15 -7.59 6.49
CA ILE A 73 -4.76 -8.92 6.42
C ILE A 73 -6.17 -8.84 5.82
N GLU A 74 -7.00 -7.93 6.30
CA GLU A 74 -8.37 -7.77 5.80
C GLU A 74 -8.40 -7.24 4.37
N SER A 75 -7.53 -6.30 4.02
CA SER A 75 -7.42 -5.78 2.64
C SER A 75 -7.04 -6.89 1.66
N LYS A 76 -6.09 -7.78 2.02
CA LYS A 76 -5.78 -8.99 1.24
C LYS A 76 -6.98 -9.91 1.06
N ARG A 77 -7.72 -10.16 2.13
CA ARG A 77 -8.93 -11.00 2.07
C ARG A 77 -9.97 -10.41 1.13
N ILE A 78 -10.12 -9.08 1.12
CA ILE A 78 -10.98 -8.38 0.17
C ILE A 78 -10.45 -8.54 -1.26
N ILE A 79 -9.15 -8.35 -1.51
CA ILE A 79 -8.55 -8.56 -2.85
C ILE A 79 -8.82 -9.99 -3.35
N PHE A 80 -8.59 -11.02 -2.52
CA PHE A 80 -8.89 -12.41 -2.88
C PHE A 80 -10.37 -12.67 -3.14
N LEU A 81 -11.27 -11.96 -2.44
CA LEU A 81 -12.69 -12.02 -2.71
C LEU A 81 -13.01 -11.39 -4.08
N LEU A 82 -12.46 -10.20 -4.37
CA LEU A 82 -12.66 -9.47 -5.62
C LEU A 82 -12.10 -10.21 -6.85
N GLN A 83 -11.00 -10.97 -6.70
CA GLN A 83 -10.45 -11.79 -7.79
C GLN A 83 -11.43 -12.89 -8.27
N ARG A 84 -12.48 -13.21 -7.51
CA ARG A 84 -13.52 -14.18 -7.92
C ARG A 84 -14.53 -13.61 -8.93
N CYS A 85 -14.53 -12.29 -9.13
CA CYS A 85 -15.43 -11.64 -10.09
C CYS A 85 -15.06 -11.93 -11.55
N ALA A 86 -13.85 -12.41 -11.84
CA ALA A 86 -13.41 -12.68 -13.20
C ALA A 86 -14.22 -13.81 -13.84
N GLY A 87 -15.16 -13.47 -14.72
CA GLY A 87 -15.94 -14.42 -15.52
C GLY A 87 -17.11 -15.11 -14.80
N SER A 88 -17.56 -14.59 -13.64
CA SER A 88 -18.69 -15.17 -12.88
C SER A 88 -19.96 -14.31 -12.97
N GLU A 89 -21.14 -14.96 -12.97
CA GLU A 89 -22.45 -14.29 -12.92
C GLU A 89 -22.76 -13.67 -11.54
N GLU A 90 -21.95 -13.99 -10.52
CA GLU A 90 -22.12 -13.59 -9.11
C GLU A 90 -21.41 -12.27 -8.75
N LYS A 91 -20.99 -11.47 -9.74
CA LYS A 91 -20.20 -10.24 -9.54
C LYS A 91 -20.84 -9.29 -8.51
N GLU A 92 -22.16 -9.10 -8.56
CA GLU A 92 -22.88 -8.17 -7.69
C GLU A 92 -22.86 -8.61 -6.21
N ASP A 93 -23.06 -9.90 -5.95
CA ASP A 93 -23.04 -10.45 -4.59
C ASP A 93 -21.65 -10.34 -3.96
N VAL A 94 -20.60 -10.61 -4.75
CA VAL A 94 -19.21 -10.46 -4.31
C VAL A 94 -18.89 -8.99 -3.98
N LEU A 95 -19.36 -8.05 -4.81
CA LEU A 95 -19.17 -6.61 -4.57
C LEU A 95 -19.95 -6.13 -3.33
N SER A 96 -21.15 -6.66 -3.09
CA SER A 96 -21.94 -6.39 -1.89
C SER A 96 -21.25 -6.92 -0.63
N GLU A 97 -20.71 -8.15 -0.68
CA GLU A 97 -19.91 -8.71 0.43
C GLU A 97 -18.65 -7.86 0.70
N ALA A 98 -17.92 -7.47 -0.34
CA ALA A 98 -16.74 -6.62 -0.22
C ALA A 98 -17.07 -5.26 0.41
N ALA A 99 -18.18 -4.63 0.01
CA ALA A 99 -18.65 -3.38 0.60
C ALA A 99 -18.92 -3.53 2.12
N GLY A 100 -19.52 -4.65 2.53
CA GLY A 100 -19.70 -4.98 3.95
C GLY A 100 -18.36 -5.10 4.70
N LYS A 101 -17.36 -5.75 4.10
CA LYS A 101 -16.01 -5.87 4.69
C LYS A 101 -15.31 -4.52 4.80
N PHE A 102 -15.43 -3.63 3.82
CA PHE A 102 -14.89 -2.28 3.91
C PHE A 102 -15.53 -1.48 5.05
N LYS A 103 -16.86 -1.52 5.20
CA LYS A 103 -17.55 -0.86 6.33
C LYS A 103 -17.00 -1.32 7.68
N GLU A 104 -16.81 -2.63 7.83
CA GLU A 104 -16.27 -3.20 9.06
C GLU A 104 -14.79 -2.81 9.27
N LEU A 105 -13.99 -2.79 8.19
CA LEU A 105 -12.60 -2.35 8.21
C LEU A 105 -12.47 -0.89 8.65
N TYR A 106 -13.33 -0.01 8.13
CA TYR A 106 -13.39 1.40 8.54
C TYR A 106 -13.71 1.54 10.02
N ARG A 107 -14.76 0.84 10.47
CA ARG A 107 -15.26 0.92 11.85
C ARG A 107 -14.26 0.38 12.86
N THR A 108 -13.63 -0.76 12.56
CA THR A 108 -12.84 -1.51 13.55
C THR A 108 -11.35 -1.25 13.51
N LYS A 109 -10.82 -0.76 12.38
CA LYS A 109 -9.37 -0.55 12.22
C LYS A 109 -9.00 0.88 11.87
N PHE A 110 -9.59 1.46 10.82
CA PHE A 110 -9.24 2.83 10.41
C PHE A 110 -9.72 3.89 11.39
N TYR A 111 -10.91 3.76 11.98
CA TYR A 111 -11.38 4.70 12.98
C TYR A 111 -10.48 4.70 14.25
N PRO A 112 -10.16 3.55 14.86
CA PRO A 112 -9.15 3.53 15.95
C PRO A 112 -7.77 4.03 15.53
N LEU A 113 -7.33 3.75 14.30
CA LEU A 113 -6.07 4.28 13.78
C LEU A 113 -6.09 5.81 13.69
N ALA A 114 -7.19 6.40 13.20
CA ALA A 114 -7.38 7.85 13.17
C ALA A 114 -7.32 8.46 14.58
N LEU A 115 -7.87 7.78 15.58
CA LEU A 115 -7.79 8.22 16.99
C LEU A 115 -6.37 8.15 17.55
N GLU A 116 -5.57 7.14 17.19
CA GLU A 116 -4.16 7.05 17.63
C GLU A 116 -3.28 8.13 16.98
N LEU A 117 -3.62 8.57 15.77
CA LEU A 117 -2.92 9.61 15.02
C LEU A 117 -3.40 11.03 15.38
N ASP A 118 -4.54 11.16 16.06
CA ASP A 118 -5.11 12.46 16.45
C ASP A 118 -4.12 13.27 17.31
N GLY A 119 -3.92 14.53 16.93
CA GLY A 119 -2.94 15.43 17.56
C GLY A 119 -1.48 14.99 17.47
N GLN A 120 -1.13 14.03 16.61
CA GLN A 120 0.26 13.61 16.36
C GLN A 120 0.76 14.08 14.99
N ASP A 121 2.08 14.14 14.80
CA ASP A 121 2.65 14.26 13.46
C ASP A 121 2.46 12.93 12.71
N PRO A 122 1.67 12.90 11.62
CA PRO A 122 1.40 11.66 10.92
C PRO A 122 2.63 11.07 10.22
N TYR A 123 3.61 11.89 9.84
CA TYR A 123 4.84 11.43 9.18
C TYR A 123 5.77 10.71 10.15
N GLN A 124 5.70 11.03 11.45
CA GLN A 124 6.45 10.32 12.49
C GLN A 124 6.04 8.85 12.60
N TYR A 125 4.75 8.56 12.43
CA TYR A 125 4.18 7.21 12.52
C TYR A 125 3.91 6.57 11.15
N LEU A 126 4.16 7.27 10.04
CA LEU A 126 3.87 6.80 8.69
C LEU A 126 4.41 5.39 8.42
N ARG A 127 5.65 5.12 8.84
CA ARG A 127 6.27 3.79 8.66
C ARG A 127 5.51 2.65 9.36
N ALA A 128 4.78 2.95 10.43
CA ALA A 128 4.03 1.95 11.18
C ALA A 128 2.74 1.53 10.47
N TYR A 129 2.05 2.46 9.78
CA TYR A 129 0.78 2.19 9.09
C TYR A 129 0.87 2.12 7.56
N SER A 130 2.01 2.49 6.98
CA SER A 130 2.26 2.50 5.53
C SER A 130 1.87 1.19 4.83
N ALA A 131 2.30 0.03 5.35
CA ALA A 131 1.96 -1.27 4.75
C ALA A 131 0.45 -1.58 4.75
N GLY A 132 -0.26 -1.27 5.84
CA GLY A 132 -1.71 -1.40 5.90
C GLY A 132 -2.42 -0.45 4.95
N LEU A 133 -1.93 0.79 4.86
CA LEU A 133 -2.49 1.82 4.00
C LEU A 133 -2.34 1.48 2.51
N GLN A 134 -1.15 1.05 2.07
CA GLN A 134 -0.90 0.66 0.67
C GLN A 134 -1.81 -0.49 0.22
N GLU A 135 -1.93 -1.54 1.06
CA GLU A 135 -2.78 -2.69 0.77
C GLU A 135 -4.28 -2.32 0.73
N TYR A 136 -4.71 -1.41 1.59
CA TYR A 136 -6.07 -0.87 1.53
C TYR A 136 -6.32 -0.08 0.26
N ILE A 137 -5.37 0.77 -0.16
CA ILE A 137 -5.46 1.54 -1.40
C ILE A 137 -5.55 0.60 -2.60
N GLU A 138 -4.76 -0.48 -2.62
CA GLU A 138 -4.85 -1.54 -3.61
C GLU A 138 -6.25 -2.17 -3.64
N ALA A 139 -6.77 -2.59 -2.48
CA ALA A 139 -8.08 -3.23 -2.37
C ALA A 139 -9.24 -2.31 -2.80
N VAL A 140 -9.27 -1.07 -2.31
CA VAL A 140 -10.36 -0.12 -2.60
C VAL A 140 -10.31 0.34 -4.05
N THR A 141 -9.13 0.51 -4.62
CA THR A 141 -8.98 0.83 -6.05
C THR A 141 -9.46 -0.32 -6.90
N PHE A 142 -9.14 -1.57 -6.53
CA PHE A 142 -9.62 -2.73 -7.25
C PHE A 142 -11.15 -2.88 -7.19
N TYR A 143 -11.74 -2.65 -6.02
CA TYR A 143 -13.18 -2.63 -5.85
C TYR A 143 -13.86 -1.59 -6.76
N HIS A 144 -13.36 -0.34 -6.78
CA HIS A 144 -13.90 0.70 -7.63
C HIS A 144 -13.72 0.40 -9.13
N TYR A 145 -12.56 -0.10 -9.53
CA TYR A 145 -12.35 -0.52 -10.90
C TYR A 145 -13.38 -1.57 -11.35
N LEU A 146 -13.71 -2.54 -10.48
CA LEU A 146 -14.73 -3.53 -10.81
C LEU A 146 -16.15 -2.95 -10.90
N LEU A 147 -16.43 -1.80 -10.29
CA LEU A 147 -17.72 -1.12 -10.36
C LEU A 147 -17.91 -0.31 -11.65
N ASP A 148 -16.91 0.48 -12.05
CA ASP A 148 -17.07 1.49 -13.10
C ASP A 148 -15.90 1.59 -14.09
N ASP A 149 -14.96 0.64 -14.08
CA ASP A 149 -13.75 0.60 -14.92
C ASP A 149 -12.82 1.82 -14.77
N ASN A 150 -12.98 2.63 -13.70
CA ASN A 150 -12.16 3.82 -13.46
C ASN A 150 -11.17 3.65 -12.31
N LEU A 151 -10.07 4.41 -12.40
CA LEU A 151 -9.09 4.52 -11.32
C LEU A 151 -9.63 5.43 -10.21
N MET A 152 -9.65 4.92 -8.98
CA MET A 152 -10.05 5.67 -7.80
C MET A 152 -9.06 6.82 -7.51
N ARG A 153 -9.55 8.04 -7.31
CA ARG A 153 -8.70 9.23 -7.07
C ARG A 153 -8.33 9.38 -5.60
N LEU A 154 -7.10 9.86 -5.33
CA LEU A 154 -6.59 10.13 -3.98
C LEU A 154 -7.58 10.89 -3.07
N ASN A 155 -8.16 11.98 -3.55
CA ASN A 155 -9.06 12.82 -2.74
C ASN A 155 -10.33 12.06 -2.29
N LYS A 156 -10.82 11.12 -3.12
CA LYS A 156 -11.97 10.30 -2.74
C LYS A 156 -11.58 9.33 -1.63
N ILE A 157 -10.45 8.63 -1.78
CA ILE A 157 -9.94 7.72 -0.74
C ILE A 157 -9.64 8.47 0.57
N GLN A 158 -9.10 9.69 0.49
CA GLN A 158 -8.85 10.53 1.66
C GLN A 158 -10.13 10.94 2.38
N ALA A 159 -11.21 11.21 1.64
CA ALA A 159 -12.51 11.50 2.23
C ALA A 159 -13.08 10.28 2.98
N ASP A 160 -12.93 9.07 2.42
CA ASP A 160 -13.37 7.82 3.04
C ASP A 160 -12.65 7.50 4.36
N LEU A 161 -11.42 8.01 4.53
CA LEU A 161 -10.61 7.90 5.76
C LEU A 161 -10.73 9.11 6.69
N THR A 162 -11.80 9.88 6.56
CA THR A 162 -12.14 10.99 7.45
C THR A 162 -13.43 10.68 8.22
N PHE A 163 -13.36 10.82 9.54
CA PHE A 163 -14.38 10.33 10.46
C PHE A 163 -14.78 11.42 11.46
N ASN A 164 -16.07 11.45 11.81
CA ASN A 164 -16.54 12.24 12.93
C ASN A 164 -16.20 11.56 14.25
N ARG A 165 -15.59 12.29 15.18
CA ARG A 165 -15.30 11.82 16.54
C ARG A 165 -16.61 11.57 17.26
N LYS A 166 -16.84 10.34 17.73
CA LYS A 166 -18.00 10.07 18.57
C LYS A 166 -17.86 10.86 19.88
N ALA A 167 -18.89 11.64 20.23
CA ALA A 167 -19.00 12.23 21.56
C ALA A 167 -18.95 11.08 22.58
N GLN A 168 -18.03 11.16 23.55
CA GLN A 168 -18.01 10.20 24.65
C GLN A 168 -19.23 10.49 25.54
N GLU A 169 -20.32 9.74 25.36
CA GLU A 169 -21.33 9.64 26.41
C GLU A 169 -20.71 8.89 27.59
N THR A 170 -20.38 9.62 28.65
CA THR A 170 -20.17 9.00 29.96
C THR A 170 -21.51 8.43 30.41
N LYS A 171 -21.70 7.11 30.28
CA LYS A 171 -22.88 6.42 30.83
C LYS A 171 -22.47 5.32 31.79
N ALA A 172 -22.74 5.57 33.07
CA ALA A 172 -23.04 4.53 34.02
C ALA A 172 -24.33 3.82 33.56
N GLY A 173 -24.27 2.50 33.38
CA GLY A 173 -25.45 1.62 33.36
C GLY A 173 -26.18 1.44 32.02
N ASN A 174 -25.92 0.29 31.41
CA ASN A 174 -26.77 -0.53 30.54
C ASN A 174 -27.18 -0.07 29.12
N GLN A 175 -26.91 -1.01 28.20
CA GLN A 175 -27.33 -1.19 26.81
C GLN A 175 -26.58 -0.35 25.76
N GLU A 176 -25.52 -0.96 25.24
CA GLU A 176 -24.81 -0.54 24.03
C GLU A 176 -25.73 -0.65 22.81
N LYS A 177 -26.16 0.49 22.30
CA LYS A 177 -26.61 0.62 20.91
C LYS A 177 -25.47 1.28 20.13
N ILE A 178 -24.82 0.49 19.27
CA ILE A 178 -23.74 0.97 18.41
C ILE A 178 -24.37 1.86 17.34
N THR A 179 -24.31 3.17 17.52
CA THR A 179 -24.65 4.13 16.46
C THR A 179 -23.55 4.11 15.39
N GLU A 180 -23.97 3.94 14.14
CA GLU A 180 -23.16 3.79 12.93
C GLU A 180 -22.07 4.87 12.77
N CYS A 181 -20.92 4.48 12.23
CA CYS A 181 -19.88 5.42 11.81
C CYS A 181 -20.30 5.98 10.45
N VAL A 182 -20.70 7.25 10.41
CA VAL A 182 -21.01 7.94 9.16
C VAL A 182 -19.71 8.54 8.62
N GLN A 183 -19.26 8.03 7.47
CA GLN A 183 -18.22 8.65 6.66
C GLN A 183 -18.68 10.06 6.30
N SER A 184 -17.85 11.07 6.54
CA SER A 184 -18.18 12.44 6.16
C SER A 184 -18.20 12.56 4.63
N THR A 185 -19.37 12.81 4.04
CA THR A 185 -19.47 13.18 2.62
C THR A 185 -19.02 14.62 2.44
N PRO A 186 -18.00 14.91 1.60
CA PRO A 186 -17.71 16.30 1.23
C PRO A 186 -18.75 16.77 0.21
N ALA A 187 -19.30 17.96 0.46
CA ALA A 187 -20.14 18.68 -0.49
C ALA A 187 -19.43 18.82 -1.85
N ALA A 188 -20.19 18.66 -2.92
CA ALA A 188 -19.73 18.83 -4.30
C ALA A 188 -19.11 20.22 -4.50
N ALA A 189 -17.82 20.26 -4.86
CA ALA A 189 -17.18 21.46 -5.40
C ALA A 189 -17.15 21.34 -6.93
N SER A 190 -18.14 21.97 -7.56
CA SER A 190 -18.15 22.32 -8.98
C SER A 190 -17.35 23.61 -9.20
N ASP A 191 -16.50 23.59 -10.22
CA ASP A 191 -16.07 24.66 -11.12
C ASP A 191 -15.56 26.01 -10.59
N GLY A 192 -14.45 26.43 -11.23
CA GLY A 192 -13.74 27.65 -10.92
C GLY A 192 -14.47 28.93 -11.32
N ALA A 193 -14.24 29.97 -10.52
CA ALA A 193 -14.23 31.36 -10.96
C ALA A 193 -13.47 32.20 -9.92
N VAL A 194 -12.49 32.99 -10.39
CA VAL A 194 -11.85 34.10 -9.67
C VAL A 194 -12.84 35.27 -9.62
N PRO A 195 -13.02 35.98 -8.48
CA PRO A 195 -12.52 37.35 -8.41
C PRO A 195 -12.04 37.85 -7.02
N SER A 196 -11.19 38.89 -7.12
CA SER A 196 -10.49 39.70 -6.10
C SER A 196 -11.42 40.61 -5.21
N PRO A 197 -10.87 41.34 -4.21
CA PRO A 197 -11.52 41.61 -2.91
C PRO A 197 -12.21 42.99 -2.76
N LYS A 198 -13.12 43.12 -1.78
CA LYS A 198 -13.60 44.41 -1.21
C LYS A 198 -13.90 44.31 0.30
N ASN A 199 -13.75 45.48 0.96
CA ASN A 199 -13.62 45.81 2.39
C ASN A 199 -14.80 45.53 3.37
N GLU A 200 -14.37 45.39 4.64
CA GLU A 200 -14.92 45.68 5.99
C GLU A 200 -16.21 46.53 6.16
N GLN A 201 -17.15 46.11 7.05
CA GLN A 201 -17.41 46.65 8.43
C GLN A 201 -18.75 46.17 9.06
N ASP A 202 -18.66 45.73 10.33
CA ASP A 202 -19.58 45.72 11.51
C ASP A 202 -21.12 45.48 11.44
N THR A 203 -21.63 44.53 12.26
CA THR A 203 -22.43 44.79 13.50
C THR A 203 -23.04 43.51 14.16
N SER A 204 -22.79 43.38 15.48
CA SER A 204 -23.49 42.70 16.61
C SER A 204 -24.58 41.60 16.45
N SER A 205 -24.37 40.51 17.20
CA SER A 205 -25.19 39.29 17.49
C SER A 205 -26.56 39.52 18.17
N PRO A 206 -27.44 38.48 18.34
CA PRO A 206 -27.26 37.53 19.47
C PRO A 206 -27.71 36.05 19.26
N VAL A 207 -26.84 35.13 19.70
CA VAL A 207 -27.08 34.02 20.66
C VAL A 207 -28.24 33.03 20.38
N ASN A 208 -27.94 31.81 19.91
CA ASN A 208 -28.05 30.55 20.69
C ASN A 208 -27.82 29.26 19.87
N ASN A 209 -27.15 28.30 20.54
CA ASN A 209 -26.88 26.90 20.19
C ASN A 209 -25.72 26.63 19.23
N GLU A 210 -24.51 27.07 19.61
CA GLU A 210 -23.31 26.41 19.12
C GLU A 210 -23.18 25.05 19.80
N THR A 211 -23.59 24.03 19.05
CA THR A 211 -23.20 22.66 19.33
C THR A 211 -21.68 22.63 19.15
N GLU A 212 -20.93 22.33 20.22
CA GLU A 212 -19.49 22.07 20.17
C GLU A 212 -19.14 21.28 18.91
N PRO A 213 -18.21 21.74 18.05
CA PRO A 213 -17.92 21.05 16.81
C PRO A 213 -17.43 19.64 17.13
N CYS A 214 -18.25 18.67 16.74
CA CYS A 214 -17.92 17.25 16.75
C CYS A 214 -16.56 17.09 16.04
N GLY A 215 -15.49 16.85 16.78
CA GLY A 215 -14.13 16.88 16.24
C GLY A 215 -13.97 15.89 15.08
N VAL A 216 -13.24 16.26 14.03
CA VAL A 216 -12.97 15.35 12.90
C VAL A 216 -11.61 14.70 13.11
N VAL A 217 -11.53 13.38 12.89
CA VAL A 217 -10.29 12.61 12.92
C VAL A 217 -10.04 11.97 11.56
N THR A 218 -8.79 11.90 11.12
CA THR A 218 -8.44 11.44 9.77
C THR A 218 -7.19 10.58 9.77
N VAL A 219 -7.13 9.61 8.86
CA VAL A 219 -5.88 8.93 8.49
C VAL A 219 -5.35 9.60 7.22
N PRO A 220 -4.25 10.35 7.29
CA PRO A 220 -3.73 11.05 6.13
C PRO A 220 -3.08 10.07 5.15
N ILE A 221 -3.26 10.33 3.86
CA ILE A 221 -2.71 9.55 2.77
C ILE A 221 -1.67 10.39 2.04
N PRO A 222 -0.37 10.24 2.35
CA PRO A 222 0.67 10.86 1.55
C PRO A 222 0.60 10.41 0.09
N PRO A 223 0.84 11.30 -0.89
CA PRO A 223 0.80 10.93 -2.30
C PRO A 223 1.70 9.73 -2.65
N SER A 224 2.85 9.59 -1.98
CA SER A 224 3.75 8.45 -2.17
C SER A 224 3.10 7.11 -1.81
N GLU A 225 2.32 7.04 -0.73
CA GLU A 225 1.65 5.81 -0.31
C GLU A 225 0.54 5.43 -1.28
N TYR A 226 -0.19 6.43 -1.77
CA TYR A 226 -1.18 6.22 -2.82
C TYR A 226 -0.54 5.67 -4.09
N MET A 227 0.55 6.28 -4.58
CA MET A 227 1.25 5.79 -5.76
C MET A 227 1.77 4.35 -5.59
N LEU A 228 2.24 3.98 -4.39
CA LEU A 228 2.68 2.63 -4.10
C LEU A 228 1.51 1.63 -4.12
N GLY A 229 0.37 1.97 -3.50
CA GLY A 229 -0.85 1.15 -3.57
C GLY A 229 -1.39 1.00 -5.00
N ILE A 230 -1.38 2.06 -5.81
CA ILE A 230 -1.73 1.98 -7.24
C ILE A 230 -0.77 1.07 -8.00
N ALA A 231 0.52 1.09 -7.66
CA ALA A 231 1.49 0.22 -8.30
C ALA A 231 1.22 -1.26 -8.02
N ASP A 232 0.82 -1.61 -6.79
CA ASP A 232 0.46 -2.99 -6.44
C ASP A 232 -0.87 -3.44 -7.05
N PHE A 233 -1.86 -2.54 -7.09
CA PHE A 233 -3.12 -2.74 -7.81
C PHE A 233 -2.94 -3.20 -9.25
N THR A 234 -1.90 -2.71 -9.95
CA THR A 234 -1.62 -3.15 -11.33
C THR A 234 -1.26 -4.65 -11.43
N GLY A 235 -0.70 -5.22 -10.37
CA GLY A 235 -0.44 -6.65 -10.26
C GLY A 235 -1.74 -7.46 -10.15
N GLU A 236 -2.71 -6.95 -9.40
CA GLU A 236 -4.03 -7.58 -9.26
C GLU A 236 -4.86 -7.47 -10.55
N LEU A 237 -4.76 -6.36 -11.28
CA LEU A 237 -5.33 -6.25 -12.62
C LEU A 237 -4.73 -7.28 -13.59
N MET A 238 -3.41 -7.44 -13.59
CA MET A 238 -2.75 -8.46 -14.41
C MET A 238 -3.26 -9.86 -14.04
N ARG A 239 -3.36 -10.21 -12.76
CA ARG A 239 -3.90 -11.51 -12.32
C ARG A 239 -5.33 -11.71 -12.84
N MET A 240 -6.17 -10.69 -12.69
CA MET A 240 -7.56 -10.74 -13.16
C MET A 240 -7.64 -10.97 -14.67
N ALA A 241 -6.85 -10.23 -15.46
CA ALA A 241 -6.81 -10.39 -16.92
C ALA A 241 -6.37 -11.79 -17.34
N ILE A 242 -5.32 -12.36 -16.72
CA ILE A 242 -4.86 -13.71 -17.07
C ILE A 242 -5.91 -14.77 -16.68
N ASN A 243 -6.56 -14.62 -15.52
CA ASN A 243 -7.62 -15.53 -15.10
C ASN A 243 -8.84 -15.44 -16.02
N SER A 244 -9.21 -14.23 -16.47
CA SER A 244 -10.35 -14.05 -17.37
C SER A 244 -10.11 -14.69 -18.75
N VAL A 245 -8.87 -14.66 -19.26
CA VAL A 245 -8.49 -15.40 -20.48
C VAL A 245 -8.75 -16.90 -20.32
N GLY A 246 -8.37 -17.47 -19.17
CA GLY A 246 -8.62 -18.88 -18.87
C GLY A 246 -10.11 -19.23 -18.78
N ALA A 247 -10.94 -18.29 -18.36
CA ALA A 247 -12.41 -18.43 -18.34
C ALA A 247 -13.08 -18.17 -19.70
N GLY A 248 -12.32 -17.80 -20.74
CA GLY A 248 -12.86 -17.51 -22.08
C GLY A 248 -13.39 -16.08 -22.28
N ASP A 249 -13.17 -15.18 -21.33
CA ASP A 249 -13.50 -13.76 -21.46
C ASP A 249 -12.41 -13.03 -22.26
N LEU A 250 -12.81 -12.50 -23.41
CA LEU A 250 -11.93 -11.82 -24.36
C LEU A 250 -11.94 -10.29 -24.22
N GLU A 251 -12.90 -9.72 -23.49
CA GLU A 251 -13.07 -8.27 -23.38
C GLU A 251 -12.28 -7.72 -22.18
N SER A 252 -12.37 -8.37 -21.02
CA SER A 252 -11.67 -7.92 -19.79
C SER A 252 -10.16 -7.73 -19.97
N PRO A 253 -9.40 -8.63 -20.63
CA PRO A 253 -7.96 -8.44 -20.84
C PRO A 253 -7.62 -7.16 -21.62
N ALA A 254 -8.46 -6.78 -22.59
CA ALA A 254 -8.25 -5.59 -23.40
C ALA A 254 -8.49 -4.31 -22.60
N LEU A 255 -9.53 -4.28 -21.75
CA LEU A 255 -9.80 -3.17 -20.83
C LEU A 255 -8.65 -2.99 -19.84
N VAL A 256 -8.22 -4.09 -19.21
CA VAL A 256 -7.07 -4.09 -18.29
C VAL A 256 -5.81 -3.58 -18.99
N LEU A 257 -5.54 -4.04 -20.21
CA LEU A 257 -4.36 -3.61 -20.96
C LEU A 257 -4.34 -2.09 -21.17
N ASN A 258 -5.46 -1.51 -21.56
CA ASN A 258 -5.56 -0.06 -21.79
C ASN A 258 -5.28 0.72 -20.50
N LEU A 259 -5.85 0.29 -19.36
CA LEU A 259 -5.60 0.92 -18.08
C LEU A 259 -4.12 0.77 -17.65
N LEU A 260 -3.53 -0.43 -17.79
CA LEU A 260 -2.11 -0.66 -17.45
C LEU A 260 -1.17 0.22 -18.27
N ARG A 261 -1.47 0.48 -19.55
CA ARG A 261 -0.69 1.40 -20.39
C ARG A 261 -0.76 2.84 -19.91
N ILE A 262 -1.95 3.30 -19.51
CA ILE A 262 -2.14 4.64 -18.95
C ILE A 262 -1.33 4.79 -17.65
N ILE A 263 -1.45 3.83 -16.74
CA ILE A 263 -0.72 3.84 -15.46
C ILE A 263 0.78 3.78 -15.70
N HIS A 264 1.27 2.87 -16.56
CA HIS A 264 2.69 2.75 -16.88
C HIS A 264 3.26 4.06 -17.45
N THR A 265 2.57 4.67 -18.42
CA THR A 265 2.99 5.95 -19.02
C THR A 265 3.06 7.06 -17.97
N ALA A 266 2.07 7.13 -17.07
CA ALA A 266 2.08 8.09 -15.97
C ALA A 266 3.29 7.85 -15.04
N PHE A 267 3.57 6.59 -14.69
CA PHE A 267 4.67 6.23 -13.79
C PHE A 267 6.05 6.51 -14.38
N THR A 268 6.23 6.35 -15.70
CA THR A 268 7.48 6.68 -16.39
C THR A 268 7.75 8.17 -16.53
N ASN A 269 6.71 9.01 -16.44
CA ASN A 269 6.85 10.47 -16.54
C ASN A 269 7.43 11.12 -15.28
N PHE A 270 7.50 10.40 -14.15
CA PHE A 270 8.08 10.94 -12.93
C PHE A 270 9.61 10.77 -12.92
N SER A 271 10.35 11.87 -12.98
CA SER A 271 11.82 11.85 -13.02
C SER A 271 12.49 11.64 -11.66
N ASN A 272 11.87 12.11 -10.56
CA ASN A 272 12.43 12.03 -9.21
C ASN A 272 11.51 11.26 -8.25
N ILE A 273 11.51 9.92 -8.36
CA ILE A 273 10.67 9.05 -7.52
C ILE A 273 11.48 8.29 -6.46
N PRO A 274 10.88 7.92 -5.31
CA PRO A 274 11.54 7.08 -4.31
C PRO A 274 12.01 5.73 -4.88
N ARG A 275 13.04 5.14 -4.27
CA ARG A 275 13.60 3.83 -4.71
C ARG A 275 12.54 2.74 -4.79
N GLU A 276 11.64 2.72 -3.83
CA GLU A 276 10.54 1.75 -3.77
C GLU A 276 9.61 1.87 -4.98
N LEU A 277 9.22 3.10 -5.32
CA LEU A 277 8.39 3.37 -6.49
C LEU A 277 9.10 3.02 -7.80
N ARG A 278 10.43 3.28 -7.92
CA ARG A 278 11.22 2.80 -9.06
C ARG A 278 11.14 1.28 -9.20
N GLN A 279 11.26 0.55 -8.09
CA GLN A 279 11.20 -0.90 -8.12
C GLN A 279 9.81 -1.38 -8.53
N LYS A 280 8.74 -0.77 -8.01
CA LYS A 280 7.37 -1.09 -8.40
C LYS A 280 7.09 -0.75 -9.86
N SER A 281 7.63 0.35 -10.39
CA SER A 281 7.53 0.70 -11.81
C SER A 281 8.15 -0.37 -12.72
N LYS A 282 9.27 -0.98 -12.31
CA LYS A 282 9.86 -2.12 -13.06
C LYS A 282 8.93 -3.34 -13.05
N VAL A 283 8.29 -3.64 -11.91
CA VAL A 283 7.32 -4.73 -11.81
C VAL A 283 6.09 -4.45 -12.66
N LEU A 284 5.59 -3.20 -12.67
CA LEU A 284 4.50 -2.76 -13.54
C LEU A 284 4.82 -2.99 -15.03
N SER A 285 6.03 -2.65 -15.50
CA SER A 285 6.43 -2.94 -16.88
C SER A 285 6.35 -4.44 -17.21
N GLN A 286 6.74 -5.31 -16.27
CA GLN A 286 6.62 -6.77 -16.44
C GLN A 286 5.17 -7.24 -16.45
N SER A 287 4.32 -6.67 -15.58
CA SER A 287 2.88 -6.96 -15.54
C SER A 287 2.21 -6.55 -16.86
N LEU A 288 2.53 -5.37 -17.38
CA LEU A 288 2.05 -4.88 -18.67
C LEU A 288 2.44 -5.84 -19.81
N GLN A 289 3.71 -6.24 -19.89
CA GLN A 289 4.18 -7.17 -20.92
C GLN A 289 3.43 -8.51 -20.90
N LYS A 290 3.08 -9.02 -19.71
CA LYS A 290 2.31 -10.27 -19.58
C LYS A 290 0.91 -10.13 -20.15
N VAL A 291 0.21 -9.04 -19.81
CA VAL A 291 -1.14 -8.78 -20.33
C VAL A 291 -1.10 -8.50 -21.84
N GLU A 292 -0.10 -7.78 -22.32
CA GLU A 292 0.10 -7.53 -23.76
C GLU A 292 0.29 -8.82 -24.55
N ARG A 293 1.12 -9.74 -24.05
CA ARG A 293 1.33 -11.05 -24.67
C ARG A 293 0.06 -11.89 -24.68
N ALA A 294 -0.72 -11.84 -23.60
CA ALA A 294 -2.02 -12.52 -23.53
C ALA A 294 -2.98 -11.95 -24.60
N CYS A 295 -3.13 -10.63 -24.67
CA CYS A 295 -3.99 -9.97 -25.66
C CYS A 295 -3.53 -10.22 -27.11
N TYR A 296 -2.21 -10.20 -27.35
CA TYR A 296 -1.64 -10.53 -28.66
C TYR A 296 -2.00 -11.96 -29.06
N THR A 297 -1.82 -12.93 -28.16
CA THR A 297 -2.12 -14.34 -28.44
C THR A 297 -3.62 -14.54 -28.70
N LEU A 298 -4.48 -13.88 -27.93
CA LEU A 298 -5.94 -13.87 -28.17
C LEU A 298 -6.27 -13.33 -29.56
N ARG A 299 -5.61 -12.23 -29.98
CA ARG A 299 -5.87 -11.60 -31.28
C ARG A 299 -5.43 -12.47 -32.45
N VAL A 300 -4.24 -13.06 -32.38
CA VAL A 300 -3.71 -13.94 -33.44
C VAL A 300 -4.55 -15.20 -33.55
N ARG A 301 -4.73 -15.95 -32.44
CA ARG A 301 -5.51 -17.19 -32.45
C ARG A 301 -6.99 -16.96 -32.75
N GLY A 302 -7.57 -15.86 -32.27
CA GLY A 302 -8.94 -15.47 -32.58
C GLY A 302 -9.17 -15.06 -34.04
N SER A 303 -8.10 -14.79 -34.79
CA SER A 303 -8.16 -14.55 -36.23
C SER A 303 -8.00 -15.83 -37.06
N GLU A 304 -7.49 -16.92 -36.46
CA GLU A 304 -7.21 -18.20 -37.12
C GLU A 304 -8.24 -19.30 -36.78
N ILE A 305 -8.82 -19.27 -35.57
CA ILE A 305 -9.67 -20.32 -35.02
C ILE A 305 -11.06 -19.75 -34.69
N PRO A 306 -12.18 -20.46 -35.02
CA PRO A 306 -13.53 -20.03 -34.68
C PRO A 306 -13.69 -19.76 -33.17
N LYS A 307 -14.38 -18.67 -32.81
CA LYS A 307 -14.50 -18.16 -31.43
C LYS A 307 -14.86 -19.21 -30.37
N HIS A 308 -15.68 -20.20 -30.72
CA HIS A 308 -16.12 -21.26 -29.80
C HIS A 308 -15.02 -22.28 -29.42
N MET A 309 -13.95 -22.42 -30.21
CA MET A 309 -12.83 -23.33 -29.93
C MET A 309 -11.64 -22.63 -29.25
N LEU A 310 -11.70 -21.31 -29.05
CA LEU A 310 -10.60 -20.56 -28.44
C LEU A 310 -10.39 -20.95 -26.96
N ALA A 311 -11.48 -21.10 -26.20
CA ALA A 311 -11.41 -21.47 -24.79
C ALA A 311 -10.70 -22.82 -24.56
N ASP A 312 -10.94 -23.80 -25.43
CA ASP A 312 -10.31 -25.14 -25.36
C ASP A 312 -8.80 -25.09 -25.69
N VAL A 313 -8.39 -24.24 -26.62
CA VAL A 313 -6.98 -24.03 -26.98
C VAL A 313 -6.21 -23.35 -25.85
N PHE A 314 -6.83 -22.42 -25.13
CA PHE A 314 -6.21 -21.77 -23.97
C PHE A 314 -6.23 -22.64 -22.70
N SER A 315 -7.26 -23.48 -22.53
CA SER A 315 -7.33 -24.45 -21.42
C SER A 315 -6.35 -25.61 -21.59
N SER A 316 -6.13 -26.08 -22.82
CA SER A 316 -5.14 -27.13 -23.14
C SER A 316 -3.71 -26.60 -23.19
N ALA A 317 -3.50 -25.33 -23.52
CA ALA A 317 -2.20 -24.64 -23.46
C ALA A 317 -1.85 -24.15 -22.04
N GLY A 318 -2.32 -24.84 -20.99
CA GLY A 318 -2.08 -24.55 -19.56
C GLY A 318 -0.61 -24.44 -19.12
N SER A 319 0.35 -24.59 -20.03
CA SER A 319 1.66 -23.97 -19.93
C SER A 319 1.93 -23.10 -21.16
N MET A 320 1.65 -21.80 -21.04
CA MET A 320 2.32 -20.82 -21.89
C MET A 320 3.83 -21.03 -21.69
N PRO A 321 4.62 -21.39 -22.72
CA PRO A 321 6.05 -21.54 -22.56
C PRO A 321 6.61 -20.19 -22.12
N MET A 322 7.08 -20.14 -20.89
CA MET A 322 7.88 -19.05 -20.32
C MET A 322 9.29 -19.11 -20.93
N ASP A 323 9.38 -19.14 -22.26
CA ASP A 323 10.69 -19.16 -22.90
C ASP A 323 11.35 -17.81 -22.66
N SER A 324 12.45 -17.91 -21.93
CA SER A 324 13.38 -16.87 -21.54
C SER A 324 13.97 -16.20 -22.78
N PHE A 325 13.27 -15.21 -23.34
CA PHE A 325 13.94 -14.18 -24.12
C PHE A 325 14.69 -13.27 -23.14
N ILE A 326 16.00 -13.44 -23.17
CA ILE A 326 17.00 -12.84 -22.31
C ILE A 326 16.87 -11.32 -22.33
N ASN A 327 16.78 -10.73 -21.13
CA ASN A 327 16.78 -9.29 -20.84
C ASN A 327 18.15 -8.60 -21.11
N HIS A 328 18.85 -8.89 -22.21
CA HIS A 328 20.20 -8.30 -22.41
C HIS A 328 20.23 -7.04 -23.28
N GLU A 329 19.13 -6.62 -23.90
CA GLU A 329 19.18 -5.60 -24.97
C GLU A 329 18.45 -4.28 -24.66
N LEU A 330 17.96 -4.08 -23.43
CA LEU A 330 17.32 -2.80 -23.04
C LEU A 330 18.03 -2.03 -21.91
N GLU A 331 19.15 -2.55 -21.38
CA GLU A 331 19.92 -1.84 -20.34
C GLU A 331 20.87 -0.76 -20.90
N GLU A 332 21.12 -0.69 -22.22
CA GLU A 332 22.03 0.31 -22.80
C GLU A 332 21.39 1.68 -23.10
N GLN A 333 20.06 1.82 -23.01
CA GLN A 333 19.40 3.08 -23.42
C GLN A 333 18.99 4.02 -22.28
N TYR A 334 19.22 3.65 -21.01
CA TYR A 334 18.79 4.46 -19.85
C TYR A 334 19.87 4.68 -18.78
N SER A 335 21.15 4.52 -19.11
CA SER A 335 22.23 5.05 -18.26
C SER A 335 22.57 6.48 -18.66
N ILE A 336 21.92 7.45 -18.01
CA ILE A 336 22.46 8.79 -17.75
C ILE A 336 22.31 9.07 -16.26
#